data_AF-A0A1E1M9X3-F1
#
_entry.id   AF-A0A1E1M9X3-F1
#
_cell.length_a   1.000
_cell.length_b   1.000
_cell.length_c   1.000
_cell.angle_alpha   90.00
_cell.angle_beta   90.00
_cell.angle_gamma   90.00
#
_symmetry.space_group_name_H-M   'P 1'
#
loop_
_entity.id
_entity.type
_entity.pdbx_description
1 polymer ?
#
loop_
_entity_poly.entity_id
_entity_poly.type
_entity_poly.pdbx_seq_one_letter_code
_entity_poly.pdbx_strand_id
1 'polypeptide(L)'
;MPFSGTIGAAVEAIKRGIPAIAFSGGSGEQTAWTVPTPAYSEIYAQLATNLTTTLLKSGKPYLPEGVWLNVNFAASTSTLCSKASDFKFVLTRIWPAIPFVDPVDVETCGSDRLPQERRVVGGIGCYVSVSVGNLNKLDAGAAAQIVALKKLSKILSCLP
;
A
#
# COMPACT_ATOMS: atom_id res chain seq x y z
N MET A 1 -3.43 5.29 12.74
CA MET A 1 -3.36 3.81 12.60
C MET A 1 -4.06 3.00 13.69
N PRO A 2 -3.89 3.22 15.02
CA PRO A 2 -4.35 2.23 16.01
C PRO A 2 -5.87 1.98 15.97
N PHE A 3 -6.65 2.98 15.56
CA PHE A 3 -8.11 2.96 15.49
C PHE A 3 -8.70 2.60 14.11
N SER A 4 -7.87 2.25 13.11
CA SER A 4 -8.38 1.90 11.78
C SER A 4 -9.02 0.50 11.80
N GLY A 5 -10.32 0.43 11.49
CA GLY A 5 -11.04 -0.82 11.29
C GLY A 5 -10.54 -1.62 10.10
N THR A 6 -10.18 -0.96 8.99
CA THR A 6 -9.61 -1.58 7.79
C THR A 6 -8.31 -2.33 8.10
N ILE A 7 -7.41 -1.69 8.84
CA ILE A 7 -6.15 -2.30 9.28
C ILE A 7 -6.42 -3.40 10.32
N GLY A 8 -7.36 -3.16 11.23
CA GLY A 8 -7.76 -4.16 12.23
C GLY A 8 -8.19 -5.49 11.59
N ALA A 9 -9.01 -5.43 10.53
CA ALA A 9 -9.44 -6.61 9.78
C ALA A 9 -8.26 -7.33 9.10
N ALA A 10 -7.34 -6.59 8.47
CA ALA A 10 -6.16 -7.18 7.84
C ALA A 10 -5.24 -7.87 8.86
N VAL A 11 -5.03 -7.25 10.02
CA VAL A 11 -4.24 -7.82 11.12
C VAL A 11 -4.89 -9.09 11.69
N GLU A 12 -6.22 -9.10 11.85
CA GLU A 12 -6.92 -10.29 12.32
C GLU A 12 -6.85 -11.45 11.32
N ALA A 13 -6.87 -11.16 10.01
CA ALA A 13 -6.68 -12.18 8.98
C ALA A 13 -5.28 -12.82 9.04
N ILE A 14 -4.22 -12.02 9.16
CA ILE A 14 -2.85 -12.57 9.19
C ILE A 14 -2.53 -13.32 10.48
N LYS A 15 -3.20 -13.01 11.61
CA LYS A 15 -3.13 -13.83 12.83
C LYS A 15 -3.67 -15.25 12.63
N ARG A 16 -4.50 -15.44 11.60
CA ARG A 16 -5.11 -16.72 11.22
C ARG A 16 -4.43 -17.36 10.01
N GLY A 17 -3.25 -16.85 9.61
CA GLY A 17 -2.50 -17.35 8.46
C GLY A 17 -3.12 -16.99 7.10
N ILE A 18 -4.05 -16.02 7.05
CA ILE A 18 -4.69 -15.57 5.82
C ILE A 18 -3.97 -14.31 5.31
N PRO A 19 -3.36 -14.33 4.10
CA PRO A 19 -2.76 -13.13 3.51
C PRO A 19 -3.77 -11.99 3.38
N ALA A 20 -3.36 -10.77 3.71
CA ALA A 20 -4.27 -9.63 3.76
C ALA A 20 -3.68 -8.35 3.14
N ILE A 21 -4.57 -7.54 2.58
CA ILE A 21 -4.28 -6.20 2.06
C ILE A 21 -5.37 -5.26 2.58
N ALA A 22 -4.99 -4.10 3.09
CA ALA A 22 -5.90 -3.01 3.42
C ALA A 22 -5.75 -1.90 2.38
N PHE A 23 -6.86 -1.47 1.79
CA PHE A 23 -6.89 -0.38 0.81
C PHE A 23 -7.57 0.85 1.40
N SER A 24 -6.97 2.03 1.21
CA SER A 24 -7.51 3.33 1.65
C SER A 24 -7.41 4.35 0.51
N GLY A 25 -8.50 5.04 0.20
CA GLY A 25 -8.54 6.11 -0.80
C GLY A 25 -8.33 7.49 -0.20
N GLY A 26 -7.61 8.37 -0.90
CA GLY A 26 -7.40 9.77 -0.51
C GLY A 26 -8.56 10.71 -0.86
N SER A 27 -9.45 10.28 -1.76
CA SER A 27 -10.70 10.96 -2.11
C SER A 27 -11.92 10.14 -1.70
N GLY A 28 -13.05 10.83 -1.58
CA GLY A 28 -14.37 10.23 -1.44
C GLY A 28 -15.06 10.58 -0.13
N GLU A 29 -16.36 10.33 -0.10
CA GLU A 29 -17.23 10.55 1.03
C GLU A 29 -18.23 9.39 1.15
N GLN A 30 -18.92 9.30 2.28
CA GLN A 30 -19.98 8.32 2.48
C GLN A 30 -21.02 8.44 1.36
N THR A 31 -21.12 7.41 0.54
CA THR A 31 -21.95 7.38 -0.66
C THR A 31 -22.98 6.26 -0.52
N ALA A 32 -24.26 6.55 -0.81
CA ALA A 32 -25.32 5.56 -0.75
C ALA A 32 -25.16 4.52 -1.89
N TRP A 33 -25.48 3.26 -1.62
CA TRP A 33 -25.33 2.17 -2.60
C TRP A 33 -26.25 2.29 -3.83
N THR A 34 -27.26 3.17 -3.77
CA THR A 34 -28.24 3.41 -4.84
C THR A 34 -27.84 4.52 -5.82
N VAL A 35 -26.79 5.29 -5.53
CA VAL A 35 -26.36 6.39 -6.39
C VAL A 35 -25.30 5.91 -7.40
N PRO A 36 -25.08 6.63 -8.51
CA PRO A 36 -24.03 6.27 -9.46
C PRO A 36 -22.66 6.14 -8.77
N THR A 37 -21.88 5.14 -9.19
CA THR A 37 -20.54 4.92 -8.64
C THR A 37 -19.66 6.13 -8.99
N PRO A 38 -19.03 6.80 -8.01
CA PRO A 38 -18.15 7.92 -8.30
C PRO A 38 -16.89 7.48 -9.06
N ALA A 39 -16.40 8.32 -9.98
CA ALA A 39 -15.23 8.00 -10.81
C ALA A 39 -13.97 7.64 -9.98
N TYR A 40 -13.73 8.31 -8.85
CA TYR A 40 -12.60 7.99 -7.97
C TYR A 40 -12.67 6.55 -7.44
N SER A 41 -13.88 6.04 -7.20
CA SER A 41 -14.11 4.68 -6.68
C SER A 41 -13.76 3.64 -7.75
N GLU A 42 -14.11 3.89 -9.02
CA GLU A 42 -13.72 3.02 -10.13
C GLU A 42 -12.20 3.00 -10.33
N ILE A 43 -11.55 4.17 -10.25
CA ILE A 43 -10.09 4.29 -10.34
C ILE A 43 -9.42 3.51 -9.22
N TYR A 44 -9.85 3.67 -7.97
CA TYR A 44 -9.30 2.94 -6.83
C TYR A 44 -9.54 1.44 -6.93
N ALA A 45 -10.69 1.00 -7.45
CA ALA A 45 -10.95 -0.40 -7.73
C ALA A 45 -10.00 -0.98 -8.80
N GLN A 46 -9.70 -0.23 -9.86
CA GLN A 46 -8.73 -0.63 -10.88
C GLN A 46 -7.31 -0.76 -10.30
N LEU A 47 -6.89 0.19 -9.45
CA LEU A 47 -5.59 0.15 -8.78
C LEU A 47 -5.47 -1.03 -7.81
N ALA A 48 -6.50 -1.25 -6.98
CA ALA A 48 -6.56 -2.39 -6.06
C ALA A 48 -6.51 -3.73 -6.81
N THR A 49 -7.24 -3.82 -7.94
CA THR A 49 -7.24 -5.00 -8.81
C THR A 49 -5.86 -5.24 -9.43
N ASN A 50 -5.18 -4.20 -9.92
CA ASN A 50 -3.84 -4.30 -10.48
C ASN A 50 -2.83 -4.86 -9.45
N LEU A 51 -2.79 -4.27 -8.25
CA LEU A 51 -1.91 -4.72 -7.17
C LEU A 51 -2.22 -6.16 -6.74
N THR A 52 -3.50 -6.47 -6.50
CA THR A 52 -3.92 -7.81 -6.06
C THR A 52 -3.61 -8.85 -7.12
N THR A 53 -3.91 -8.57 -8.39
CA THR A 53 -3.61 -9.46 -9.52
C THR A 53 -2.10 -9.69 -9.67
N THR A 54 -1.30 -8.64 -9.52
CA THR A 54 0.17 -8.75 -9.57
C THR A 54 0.68 -9.65 -8.45
N LEU A 55 0.18 -9.47 -7.22
CA LEU A 55 0.55 -10.31 -6.08
C LEU A 55 0.14 -11.77 -6.30
N LEU A 56 -1.08 -12.03 -6.76
CA LEU A 56 -1.57 -13.38 -7.03
C LEU A 56 -0.75 -14.07 -8.13
N LYS A 57 -0.43 -13.37 -9.22
CA LYS A 57 0.41 -13.87 -10.32
C LYS A 57 1.86 -14.14 -9.89
N SER A 58 2.33 -13.56 -8.78
CA SER A 58 3.66 -13.83 -8.22
C SER A 58 3.77 -15.20 -7.53
N GLY A 59 2.65 -15.92 -7.34
CA GLY A 59 2.61 -17.26 -6.75
C GLY A 59 2.59 -17.29 -5.21
N LYS A 60 2.28 -18.47 -4.66
CA LYS A 60 2.23 -18.74 -3.22
C LYS A 60 3.62 -19.08 -2.66
N PRO A 61 3.89 -18.82 -1.36
CA PRO A 61 3.06 -18.00 -0.46
C PRO A 61 2.99 -16.55 -0.97
N TYR A 62 1.82 -15.91 -0.87
CA TYR A 62 1.60 -14.58 -1.43
C TYR A 62 2.37 -13.51 -0.65
N LEU A 63 2.41 -13.62 0.67
CA LEU A 63 3.23 -12.83 1.58
C LEU A 63 3.81 -13.77 2.65
N PRO A 64 4.87 -13.37 3.37
CA PRO A 64 5.31 -14.10 4.56
C PRO A 64 4.20 -14.21 5.60
N GLU A 65 4.30 -15.21 6.48
CA GLU A 65 3.38 -15.34 7.61
C GLU A 65 3.46 -14.11 8.53
N GLY A 66 2.32 -13.67 9.07
CA GLY A 66 2.26 -12.49 9.94
C GLY A 66 2.52 -11.15 9.23
N VAL A 67 2.48 -11.11 7.89
CA VAL A 67 2.72 -9.92 7.07
C VAL A 67 1.49 -9.56 6.24
N TRP A 68 1.19 -8.25 6.19
CA TRP A 68 0.10 -7.67 5.39
C TRP A 68 0.58 -6.44 4.60
N LEU A 69 -0.21 -5.99 3.64
CA LEU A 69 0.06 -4.75 2.89
C LEU A 69 -0.92 -3.64 3.27
N ASN A 70 -0.40 -2.47 3.62
CA ASN A 70 -1.16 -1.23 3.75
C ASN A 70 -1.02 -0.42 2.46
N VAL A 71 -2.14 -0.21 1.76
CA VAL A 71 -2.15 0.46 0.46
C VAL A 71 -2.96 1.74 0.55
N ASN A 72 -2.35 2.88 0.25
CA ASN A 72 -3.05 4.16 0.20
C ASN A 72 -2.96 4.76 -1.20
N PHE A 73 -4.09 5.19 -1.74
CA PHE A 73 -4.16 5.89 -3.01
C PHE A 73 -4.14 7.40 -2.79
N ALA A 74 -3.33 8.15 -3.54
CA ALA A 74 -3.43 9.60 -3.58
C ALA A 74 -4.84 10.05 -4.00
N ALA A 75 -5.20 11.28 -3.66
CA ALA A 75 -6.48 11.87 -4.04
C ALA A 75 -6.65 11.86 -5.58
N SER A 76 -7.83 11.41 -6.03
CA SER A 76 -8.28 11.45 -7.42
C SER A 76 -9.38 12.49 -7.57
N THR A 77 -9.30 13.31 -8.61
CA THR A 77 -10.31 14.29 -9.01
C THR A 77 -10.57 14.18 -10.52
N SER A 78 -11.50 14.98 -11.05
CA SER A 78 -11.75 15.03 -12.49
C SER A 78 -10.58 15.59 -13.31
N THR A 79 -9.67 16.33 -12.68
CA THR A 79 -8.55 17.01 -13.36
C THR A 79 -7.17 16.52 -12.92
N LEU A 80 -7.06 15.87 -11.76
CA LEU A 80 -5.81 15.36 -11.20
C LEU A 80 -5.96 13.88 -10.84
N CYS A 81 -5.02 13.05 -11.30
CA CYS A 81 -5.06 11.61 -11.09
C CYS A 81 -6.40 11.00 -11.50
N SER A 82 -6.86 11.37 -12.69
CA SER A 82 -8.20 11.07 -13.21
C SER A 82 -8.27 9.74 -13.93
N LYS A 83 -7.15 9.02 -14.06
CA LYS A 83 -7.07 7.66 -14.61
C LYS A 83 -6.16 6.79 -13.76
N ALA A 84 -6.46 5.49 -13.69
CA ALA A 84 -5.61 4.54 -12.97
C ALA A 84 -4.17 4.50 -13.51
N SER A 85 -3.98 4.72 -14.82
CA SER A 85 -2.65 4.78 -15.45
C SER A 85 -1.80 5.97 -15.01
N ASP A 86 -2.41 7.00 -14.40
CA ASP A 86 -1.67 8.16 -13.90
C ASP A 86 -0.87 7.80 -12.64
N PHE A 87 -1.29 6.76 -11.92
CA PHE A 87 -0.75 6.39 -10.63
C PHE A 87 0.50 5.52 -10.73
N LYS A 88 1.45 5.81 -9.85
CA LYS A 88 2.70 5.08 -9.70
C LYS A 88 2.76 4.41 -8.32
N PHE A 89 2.97 3.10 -8.27
CA PHE A 89 3.10 2.38 -7.00
C PHE A 89 4.51 2.57 -6.43
N VAL A 90 4.60 2.87 -5.14
CA VAL A 90 5.86 3.11 -4.44
C VAL A 90 5.86 2.24 -3.19
N LEU A 91 6.95 1.49 -2.97
CA LEU A 91 7.16 0.74 -1.74
C LEU A 91 7.50 1.72 -0.61
N THR A 92 6.78 1.63 0.51
CA THR A 92 6.81 2.65 1.57
C THR A 92 6.87 2.04 2.96
N ARG A 93 7.03 2.91 3.95
CA ARG A 93 6.78 2.61 5.37
C ARG A 93 5.45 3.17 5.83
N ILE A 94 4.85 2.47 6.78
CA ILE A 94 3.74 2.93 7.60
C ILE A 94 4.17 4.09 8.50
N TRP A 95 5.21 3.86 9.32
CA TRP A 95 5.68 4.82 10.31
C TRP A 95 7.00 5.46 9.86
N PRO A 96 7.28 6.70 10.29
CA PRO A 96 8.59 7.29 10.02
C PRO A 96 9.65 6.47 10.74
N ALA A 97 10.78 6.24 10.07
CA ALA A 97 11.94 5.61 10.69
C ALA A 97 12.47 6.47 11.84
N ILE A 98 12.75 5.87 12.98
CA ILE A 98 13.49 6.52 14.07
C ILE A 98 14.99 6.27 13.83
N PRO A 99 15.78 7.32 13.53
CA PRO A 99 17.22 7.18 13.31
C PRO A 99 17.90 6.51 14.50
N PHE A 100 18.84 5.60 14.22
CA PHE A 100 19.61 4.82 15.21
C PHE A 100 18.82 3.85 16.10
N VAL A 101 17.49 3.76 15.95
CA VAL A 101 16.63 2.81 16.68
C VAL A 101 16.08 1.77 15.72
N ASP A 102 15.52 2.21 14.59
CA ASP A 102 14.94 1.29 13.62
C ASP A 102 16.03 0.64 12.76
N PRO A 103 15.90 -0.68 12.49
CA PRO A 103 16.76 -1.36 11.54
C PRO A 103 16.59 -0.77 10.13
N VAL A 104 17.53 -1.12 9.25
CA VAL A 104 17.45 -0.75 7.84
C VAL A 104 16.24 -1.40 7.16
N ASP A 105 15.67 -0.69 6.19
CA ASP A 105 14.65 -1.24 5.31
C ASP A 105 15.32 -2.04 4.18
N VAL A 106 14.50 -2.66 3.33
CA VAL A 106 14.98 -3.26 2.08
C VAL A 106 15.65 -2.20 1.21
N GLU A 107 16.81 -2.55 0.66
CA GLU A 107 17.49 -1.70 -0.30
C GLU A 107 16.73 -1.67 -1.63
N THR A 108 16.31 -0.48 -2.04
CA THR A 108 15.65 -0.23 -3.33
C THR A 108 15.73 1.24 -3.67
N CYS A 109 15.60 1.59 -4.95
CA CYS A 109 15.64 2.99 -5.39
C CYS A 109 16.89 3.76 -4.92
N GLY A 110 18.03 3.08 -4.75
CA GLY A 110 19.29 3.68 -4.29
C GLY A 110 19.33 4.05 -2.81
N SER A 111 18.40 3.53 -1.98
CA SER A 111 18.34 3.79 -0.54
C SER A 111 17.99 2.53 0.25
N ASP A 112 18.44 2.47 1.50
CA ASP A 112 18.06 1.47 2.51
C ASP A 112 16.99 2.02 3.50
N ARG A 113 16.37 3.15 3.15
CA ARG A 113 15.25 3.75 3.89
C ARG A 113 14.09 4.03 2.96
N LEU A 114 12.99 3.31 3.19
CA LEU A 114 11.77 3.49 2.41
C LEU A 114 11.07 4.81 2.80
N PRO A 115 10.45 5.52 1.83
CA PRO A 115 9.72 6.75 2.12
C PRO A 115 8.46 6.47 2.95
N GLN A 116 8.05 7.44 3.78
CA GLN A 116 6.84 7.34 4.59
C GLN A 116 5.58 7.47 3.72
N GLU A 117 4.63 6.55 3.87
CA GLU A 117 3.41 6.48 3.05
C GLU A 117 2.62 7.79 3.01
N ARG A 118 2.48 8.47 4.16
CA ARG A 118 1.74 9.74 4.26
C ARG A 118 2.38 10.85 3.42
N ARG A 119 3.71 10.87 3.34
CA ARG A 119 4.44 11.85 2.51
C ARG A 119 4.32 11.53 1.03
N VAL A 120 4.28 10.24 0.69
CA VAL A 120 4.12 9.79 -0.70
C VAL A 120 2.73 10.16 -1.23
N VAL A 121 1.65 9.77 -0.54
CA VAL A 121 0.29 10.04 -1.03
C VAL A 121 -0.18 11.47 -0.82
N GLY A 122 0.42 12.20 0.13
CA GLY A 122 0.18 13.62 0.35
C GLY A 122 1.10 14.55 -0.44
N GLY A 123 2.04 14.00 -1.22
CA GLY A 123 2.99 14.76 -2.03
C GLY A 123 2.43 15.19 -3.38
N ILE A 124 3.26 15.87 -4.17
CA ILE A 124 2.91 16.26 -5.55
C ILE A 124 3.07 15.05 -6.47
N GLY A 125 1.95 14.55 -6.99
CA GLY A 125 1.90 13.48 -7.98
C GLY A 125 0.84 12.43 -7.67
N CYS A 126 0.64 11.52 -8.62
CA CYS A 126 -0.33 10.44 -8.48
C CYS A 126 0.41 9.18 -8.02
N TYR A 127 0.41 8.95 -6.71
CA TYR A 127 1.12 7.82 -6.12
C TYR A 127 0.18 6.88 -5.37
N VAL A 128 0.56 5.61 -5.36
CA VAL A 128 0.00 4.60 -4.48
C VAL A 128 1.12 4.15 -3.54
N SER A 129 0.97 4.41 -2.25
CA SER A 129 1.89 3.86 -1.27
C SER A 129 1.55 2.40 -0.99
N VAL A 130 2.57 1.55 -0.89
CA VAL A 130 2.45 0.14 -0.53
C VAL A 130 3.41 -0.12 0.62
N SER A 131 2.89 -0.15 1.84
CA SER A 131 3.68 -0.39 3.05
C SER A 131 3.51 -1.82 3.54
N VAL A 132 4.58 -2.41 4.07
CA VAL A 132 4.57 -3.79 4.56
C VAL A 132 4.44 -3.78 6.07
N GLY A 133 3.32 -4.28 6.59
CA GLY A 133 3.01 -4.26 8.01
C GLY A 133 3.15 -5.62 8.69
N ASN A 134 3.33 -5.61 10.01
CA ASN A 134 3.37 -6.80 10.87
C ASN A 134 2.14 -6.91 11.79
N LEU A 135 2.11 -7.95 12.63
CA LEU A 135 1.03 -8.26 13.58
C LEU A 135 0.70 -7.12 14.57
N ASN A 136 1.66 -6.22 14.83
CA ASN A 136 1.53 -5.11 15.78
C ASN A 136 1.10 -3.80 15.12
N LYS A 137 0.67 -3.81 13.84
CA LYS A 137 0.38 -2.60 13.05
C LYS A 137 1.61 -1.68 12.88
N LEU A 138 2.81 -2.24 13.00
CA LEU A 138 4.08 -1.57 12.74
C LEU A 138 4.67 -2.02 11.41
N ASP A 139 5.71 -1.35 10.95
CA ASP A 139 6.48 -1.78 9.78
C ASP A 139 7.06 -3.18 9.99
N ALA A 140 6.92 -4.04 8.97
CA ALA A 140 7.66 -5.29 8.90
C ALA A 140 9.11 -5.02 8.47
N GLY A 141 10.05 -5.83 8.94
CA GLY A 141 11.47 -5.63 8.65
C GLY A 141 11.87 -5.96 7.20
N ALA A 142 13.11 -5.63 6.84
CA ALA A 142 13.68 -5.79 5.50
C ALA A 142 13.45 -7.18 4.86
N ALA A 143 13.48 -8.26 5.65
CA ALA A 143 13.24 -9.63 5.17
C ALA A 143 11.80 -9.85 4.65
N ALA A 144 10.81 -9.18 5.21
CA ALA A 144 9.44 -9.20 4.69
C ALA A 144 9.28 -8.22 3.52
N GLN A 145 9.91 -7.04 3.64
CA GLN A 145 9.86 -6.00 2.61
C GLN A 145 10.47 -6.47 1.28
N ILE A 146 11.60 -7.20 1.29
CA ILE A 146 12.21 -7.77 0.07
C ILE A 146 11.29 -8.76 -0.65
N VAL A 147 10.44 -9.50 0.08
CA VAL A 147 9.45 -10.39 -0.52
C VAL A 147 8.37 -9.59 -1.24
N ALA A 148 7.82 -8.56 -0.60
CA ALA A 148 6.84 -7.66 -1.22
C ALA A 148 7.44 -6.95 -2.44
N LEU A 149 8.66 -6.43 -2.33
CA LEU A 149 9.41 -5.80 -3.43
C LEU A 149 9.53 -6.74 -4.63
N LYS A 150 10.02 -7.97 -4.42
CA LYS A 150 10.20 -8.94 -5.52
C LYS A 150 8.87 -9.28 -6.19
N LYS A 151 7.82 -9.52 -5.40
CA LYS A 151 6.49 -9.91 -5.89
C LYS A 151 5.76 -8.81 -6.65
N LEU A 152 5.97 -7.56 -6.26
CA LEU A 152 5.31 -6.39 -6.87
C LEU A 152 6.23 -5.61 -7.83
N SER A 153 7.47 -6.07 -8.04
CA SER A 153 8.51 -5.37 -8.84
C SER A 153 8.03 -4.88 -10.21
N LYS A 154 7.09 -5.60 -10.85
CA LYS A 154 6.53 -5.24 -12.16
C LYS A 154 5.68 -3.96 -12.19
N ILE A 155 5.17 -3.53 -11.04
CA ILE A 155 4.32 -2.33 -10.93
C ILE A 155 4.93 -1.24 -10.04
N LEU A 156 5.97 -1.58 -9.28
CA LEU A 156 6.65 -0.64 -8.40
C LEU A 156 7.52 0.33 -9.20
N SER A 157 7.65 1.53 -8.65
CA SER A 157 8.42 2.63 -9.19
C SER A 157 9.09 3.40 -8.05
N CYS A 158 10.14 4.16 -8.38
CA CYS A 158 10.82 5.04 -7.45
C CYS A 158 10.25 6.46 -7.54
N LEU A 159 10.36 7.20 -6.43
CA LEU A 159 10.13 8.65 -6.45
C LEU A 159 11.25 9.34 -7.26
N PRO A 160 10.96 10.50 -7.88
CA PRO A 160 11.98 11.32 -8.56
C PRO A 160 13.10 11.79 -7.64
#